data_AF-A0A838ZRA8-F1
#
_entry.id   AF-A0A838ZRA8-F1
#
_cell.length_a   1.000
_cell.length_b   1.000
_cell.length_c   1.000
_cell.angle_alpha   90.00
_cell.angle_beta   90.00
_cell.angle_gamma   90.00
#
_symmetry.space_group_name_H-M   'P 1'
#
loop_
_entity.id
_entity.type
_entity.pdbx_description
1 polymer ?
#
loop_
_entity_poly.entity_id
_entity_poly.type
_entity_poly.pdbx_seq_one_letter_code
_entity_poly.pdbx_strand_id
1 'polypeptide(L)'
;MAPEIIVALIASFISLILGVLNNQSTKKISQKQNEIELKKSTIDALDKRILKLENIKVQISDRESNVVKWNSLEDRGRMAAFYSKNFKDVLKISHLIDKTLTDKLNASLKNMEKHIGNEKMRMKIDYNEVLKDLLEMSRLNDLILIELGKELDQLESKVTKIIYH
;
A
#
# COMPACT_ATOMS: atom_id res chain seq x y z
N MET A 1 30.19 22.28 67.97
CA MET A 1 29.69 21.76 66.68
C MET A 1 28.96 22.89 66.00
N ALA A 2 29.14 23.11 64.69
CA ALA A 2 28.01 23.39 63.80
C ALA A 2 28.38 23.83 62.37
N PRO A 3 29.44 24.60 62.06
CA PRO A 3 29.59 25.15 60.71
C PRO A 3 29.94 24.08 59.67
N GLU A 4 30.95 23.23 59.94
CA GLU A 4 31.36 22.20 58.97
C GLU A 4 30.26 21.14 58.76
N ILE A 5 29.53 20.80 59.82
CA ILE A 5 28.41 19.85 59.76
C ILE A 5 27.25 20.43 58.94
N ILE A 6 26.93 21.72 59.12
CA ILE A 6 25.89 22.41 58.34
C ILE A 6 26.31 22.52 56.86
N VAL A 7 27.57 22.87 56.57
CA VAL A 7 28.09 22.94 55.20
C VAL A 7 28.08 21.57 54.52
N ALA A 8 28.48 20.51 55.22
CA ALA A 8 28.45 19.14 54.71
C ALA A 8 27.01 18.67 54.42
N LEU A 9 26.05 19.02 55.29
CA LEU A 9 24.63 18.75 55.06
C LEU A 9 24.10 19.49 53.83
N ILE A 10 24.41 20.79 53.70
CA ILE A 10 24.00 21.60 52.54
C ILE A 10 24.61 21.04 51.24
N ALA A 11 25.89 20.69 51.23
CA ALA A 11 26.56 20.08 50.07
C ALA A 11 25.95 18.72 49.68
N SER A 12 25.57 17.91 50.67
CA SER A 12 24.87 16.64 50.47
C SER A 12 23.49 16.84 49.82
N PHE A 13 22.70 17.80 50.33
CA PHE A 13 21.39 18.13 49.74
C PHE A 13 21.51 18.68 48.31
N ILE A 14 22.46 19.56 48.03
CA ILE A 14 22.71 20.09 46.69
C ILE A 14 23.09 18.95 45.73
N SER A 15 23.97 18.04 46.15
CA SER A 15 24.37 16.87 45.35
C SER A 15 23.19 15.96 45.03
N LEU A 16 22.29 15.76 46.01
CA LEU A 16 21.07 14.98 45.83
C LEU A 16 20.12 15.63 44.82
N ILE A 17 19.90 16.95 44.93
CA ILE A 17 19.04 17.73 44.04
C ILE A 17 19.59 17.68 42.60
N LEU A 18 20.90 17.88 42.43
CA LEU A 18 21.56 17.79 41.12
C LEU A 18 21.43 16.38 40.51
N GLY A 19 21.59 15.33 41.33
CA GLY A 19 21.42 13.94 40.89
C GLY A 19 19.99 13.64 40.42
N VAL A 20 18.97 14.15 41.12
CA VAL A 20 17.55 13.98 40.74
C VAL A 20 17.23 14.74 39.45
N LEU A 21 17.68 16.00 39.33
CA LEU A 21 17.46 16.82 38.13
C LEU A 21 18.12 16.22 36.89
N ASN A 22 19.36 15.72 37.04
CA ASN A 22 20.08 15.08 35.95
C ASN A 22 19.35 13.80 35.49
N ASN A 23 18.95 12.95 36.43
CA ASN A 23 18.21 11.71 36.12
C ASN A 23 16.85 11.99 35.44
N GLN A 24 16.11 12.99 35.89
CA GLN A 24 14.87 13.41 35.23
C GLN A 24 15.10 13.92 33.81
N SER A 25 16.18 14.67 33.60
CA SER A 25 16.55 15.20 32.29
C SER A 25 16.97 14.08 31.33
N THR A 26 17.81 13.14 31.79
CA THR A 26 18.20 11.95 31.00
C THR A 26 17.00 11.08 30.64
N LYS A 27 16.06 10.86 31.57
CA LYS A 27 14.82 10.12 31.29
C LYS A 27 13.97 10.82 30.22
N LYS A 28 13.79 12.14 30.31
CA LYS A 28 13.06 12.92 29.29
C LYS A 28 13.74 12.86 27.92
N ILE A 29 15.07 12.97 27.88
CA ILE A 29 15.85 12.86 26.63
C ILE A 29 15.70 11.47 26.03
N SER A 30 15.83 10.41 26.84
CA SER A 30 15.69 9.03 26.38
C SER A 30 14.28 8.74 25.85
N GLN A 31 13.23 9.23 26.53
CA GLN A 31 11.85 9.11 26.05
C GLN A 31 11.66 9.81 24.70
N LYS A 32 12.19 11.04 24.55
CA LYS A 32 12.13 11.79 23.29
C LYS A 32 12.92 11.11 22.16
N GLN A 33 14.07 10.52 22.46
CA GLN A 33 14.85 9.74 21.50
C GLN A 33 14.09 8.50 21.03
N ASN A 34 13.47 7.76 21.95
CA ASN A 34 12.63 6.60 21.59
C ASN A 34 11.41 7.01 20.73
N GLU A 35 10.75 8.13 21.05
CA GLU A 35 9.65 8.67 20.23
C GLU A 35 10.12 8.99 18.81
N ILE A 36 11.30 9.63 18.66
CA ILE A 36 11.89 9.97 17.36
C ILE A 36 12.23 8.70 16.58
N GLU A 37 12.83 7.70 17.22
CA GLU A 37 13.21 6.43 16.59
C GLU A 37 11.98 5.66 16.10
N LEU A 38 10.90 5.64 16.90
CA LEU A 38 9.64 5.02 16.51
C LEU A 38 8.99 5.74 15.31
N LYS A 39 8.98 7.08 15.30
CA LYS A 39 8.51 7.88 14.16
C LYS A 39 9.32 7.59 12.90
N LYS A 40 10.66 7.55 12.99
CA LYS A 40 11.55 7.20 11.87
C LYS A 40 11.27 5.80 11.31
N SER A 41 11.18 4.80 12.18
CA SER A 41 10.88 3.43 11.76
C SER A 41 9.52 3.32 11.06
N THR A 42 8.53 4.08 11.52
CA THR A 42 7.21 4.16 10.88
C THR A 42 7.29 4.80 9.49
N ILE A 43 8.03 5.89 9.34
CA ILE A 43 8.27 6.54 8.04
C ILE A 43 8.96 5.58 7.08
N ASP A 44 10.06 4.92 7.49
CA ASP A 44 10.80 3.98 6.66
C ASP A 44 9.90 2.83 6.15
N ALA A 45 8.96 2.36 6.98
CA ALA A 45 8.02 1.32 6.59
C ALA A 45 7.00 1.82 5.54
N LEU A 46 6.54 3.07 5.68
CA LEU A 46 5.62 3.71 4.72
C LEU A 46 6.31 4.02 3.39
N ASP A 47 7.54 4.54 3.42
CA ASP A 47 8.32 4.86 2.20
C ASP A 47 8.63 3.60 1.38
N LYS A 48 9.00 2.50 2.05
CA LYS A 48 9.16 1.20 1.38
C LYS A 48 7.87 0.74 0.68
N ARG A 49 6.71 1.01 1.29
CA ARG A 49 5.41 0.69 0.68
C ARG A 49 5.12 1.60 -0.51
N ILE A 50 5.36 2.90 -0.41
CA ILE A 50 5.22 3.88 -1.50
C ILE A 50 6.07 3.45 -2.70
N LEU A 51 7.37 3.23 -2.51
CA LEU A 51 8.28 2.81 -3.59
C LEU A 51 7.81 1.53 -4.28
N LYS A 52 7.27 0.57 -3.53
CA LYS A 52 6.72 -0.66 -4.10
C LYS A 52 5.49 -0.37 -4.99
N LEU A 53 4.59 0.50 -4.54
CA LEU A 53 3.38 0.87 -5.25
C LEU A 53 3.69 1.73 -6.50
N GLU A 54 4.66 2.63 -6.43
CA GLU A 54 5.11 3.43 -7.58
C GLU A 54 5.73 2.57 -8.68
N ASN A 55 6.60 1.62 -8.32
CA ASN A 55 7.18 0.67 -9.27
C ASN A 55 6.09 -0.14 -9.99
N ILE A 56 5.05 -0.53 -9.26
CA ILE A 56 3.89 -1.24 -9.83
C ILE A 56 3.12 -0.34 -10.80
N LYS A 57 2.89 0.93 -10.44
CA LYS A 57 2.19 1.90 -11.30
C LYS A 57 2.89 2.04 -12.65
N VAL A 58 4.22 2.19 -12.64
CA VAL A 58 5.05 2.27 -13.85
C VAL A 58 4.89 1.00 -14.70
N GLN A 59 4.99 -0.18 -14.09
CA GLN A 59 4.83 -1.46 -14.78
C GLN A 59 3.45 -1.64 -15.44
N ILE A 60 2.38 -1.08 -14.85
CA ILE A 60 1.04 -1.10 -15.45
C ILE A 60 0.94 -0.11 -16.61
N SER A 61 1.39 1.13 -16.40
CA SER A 61 1.33 2.18 -17.43
C SER A 61 2.12 1.80 -18.69
N ASP A 62 3.24 1.10 -18.55
CA ASP A 62 4.01 0.60 -19.70
C ASP A 62 3.25 -0.47 -20.50
N ARG A 63 2.32 -1.20 -19.86
CA ARG A 63 1.48 -2.24 -20.48
C ARG A 63 0.24 -1.68 -21.19
N GLU A 64 -0.25 -0.51 -20.79
CA GLU A 64 -1.49 0.10 -21.31
C GLU A 64 -1.35 0.89 -22.63
N SER A 65 -0.15 0.99 -23.21
CA SER A 65 0.08 1.73 -24.47
C SER A 65 -0.64 1.15 -25.71
N ASN A 66 -1.43 0.08 -25.59
CA ASN A 66 -2.13 -0.59 -26.69
C ASN A 66 -3.66 -0.71 -26.48
N VAL A 67 -4.33 0.32 -25.97
CA VAL A 67 -5.81 0.33 -25.92
C VAL A 67 -6.38 0.60 -27.32
N VAL A 68 -6.58 -0.47 -28.10
CA VAL A 68 -7.37 -0.46 -29.33
C VAL A 68 -8.85 -0.52 -28.95
N LYS A 69 -9.73 0.19 -29.66
CA LYS A 69 -11.19 0.03 -29.49
C LYS A 69 -11.59 -1.39 -29.90
N TRP A 70 -11.88 -2.26 -28.93
CA TRP A 70 -12.13 -3.69 -29.13
C TRP A 70 -13.53 -3.98 -29.68
N ASN A 71 -13.76 -3.71 -30.96
CA ASN A 71 -15.09 -3.84 -31.58
C ASN A 71 -15.29 -5.16 -32.33
N SER A 72 -14.22 -5.82 -32.80
CA SER A 72 -14.31 -7.05 -33.59
C SER A 72 -14.27 -8.33 -32.74
N LEU A 73 -14.62 -9.47 -33.33
CA LEU A 73 -14.50 -10.77 -32.67
C LEU A 73 -13.03 -11.13 -32.37
N GLU A 74 -12.13 -10.74 -33.27
CA GLU A 74 -10.69 -10.94 -33.15
C GLU A 74 -10.11 -10.12 -32.00
N ASP A 75 -10.59 -8.88 -31.85
CA ASP A 75 -10.26 -7.99 -30.73
C ASP A 75 -10.65 -8.60 -29.37
N ARG A 76 -11.84 -9.21 -29.30
CA ARG A 76 -12.29 -9.91 -28.07
C ARG A 76 -11.38 -11.08 -27.72
N GLY A 77 -10.92 -11.84 -28.72
CA GLY A 77 -9.96 -12.92 -28.53
C GLY A 77 -8.60 -12.43 -28.01
N ARG A 78 -8.10 -11.32 -28.55
CA ARG A 78 -6.86 -10.67 -28.08
C ARG A 78 -6.99 -10.17 -26.64
N MET A 79 -8.13 -9.59 -26.29
CA MET A 79 -8.44 -9.09 -24.95
C MET A 79 -8.52 -10.22 -23.92
N ALA A 80 -9.21 -11.32 -24.25
CA ALA A 80 -9.27 -12.51 -23.41
C ALA A 80 -7.86 -13.11 -23.18
N ALA A 81 -7.03 -13.17 -24.23
CA ALA A 81 -5.65 -13.64 -24.13
C ALA A 81 -4.77 -12.71 -23.28
N PHE A 82 -4.96 -11.39 -23.38
CA PHE A 82 -4.27 -10.41 -22.55
C PHE A 82 -4.57 -10.64 -21.06
N TYR A 83 -5.85 -10.74 -20.68
CA TYR A 83 -6.20 -10.97 -19.27
C TYR A 83 -5.73 -12.34 -18.81
N SER A 84 -5.93 -13.41 -19.59
CA SER A 84 -5.48 -14.75 -19.20
C SER A 84 -3.97 -14.80 -18.89
N LYS A 85 -3.14 -14.06 -19.63
CA LYS A 85 -1.68 -14.00 -19.41
C LYS A 85 -1.28 -13.10 -18.24
N ASN A 86 -1.95 -11.96 -18.08
CA ASN A 86 -1.53 -10.92 -17.13
C ASN A 86 -2.30 -10.93 -15.80
N PHE A 87 -3.37 -11.74 -15.68
CA PHE A 87 -4.28 -11.68 -14.55
C PHE A 87 -3.61 -11.90 -13.19
N LYS A 88 -2.65 -12.83 -13.10
CA LYS A 88 -1.94 -13.09 -11.84
C LYS A 88 -1.19 -11.86 -11.33
N ASP A 89 -0.67 -11.04 -12.22
CA ASP A 89 0.01 -9.81 -11.86
C ASP A 89 -1.01 -8.75 -11.42
N VAL A 90 -2.10 -8.60 -12.19
CA VAL A 90 -3.22 -7.70 -11.86
C VAL A 90 -3.81 -8.01 -10.48
N LEU A 91 -4.00 -9.29 -10.16
CA LEU A 91 -4.52 -9.72 -8.86
C LEU A 91 -3.55 -9.40 -7.71
N LYS A 92 -2.26 -9.70 -7.88
CA LYS A 92 -1.22 -9.38 -6.87
C LYS A 92 -1.18 -7.88 -6.57
N ILE A 93 -1.38 -7.05 -7.58
CA ILE A 93 -1.43 -5.59 -7.45
C ILE A 93 -2.69 -5.17 -6.69
N SER A 94 -3.86 -5.72 -7.06
CA SER A 94 -5.13 -5.38 -6.39
C SER A 94 -5.11 -5.66 -4.88
N HIS A 95 -4.44 -6.74 -4.44
CA HIS A 95 -4.27 -7.06 -3.02
C HIS A 95 -3.50 -6.01 -2.21
N LEU A 96 -2.69 -5.17 -2.87
CA LEU A 96 -1.92 -4.11 -2.22
C LEU A 96 -2.70 -2.79 -2.08
N ILE A 97 -3.85 -2.69 -2.76
CA ILE A 97 -4.68 -1.49 -2.87
C ILE A 97 -5.93 -1.66 -2.02
N ASP A 98 -6.85 -2.55 -2.42
CA ASP A 98 -8.14 -2.72 -1.78
C ASP A 98 -8.71 -4.13 -1.95
N LYS A 99 -9.31 -4.64 -0.87
CA LYS A 99 -9.90 -5.98 -0.83
C LYS A 99 -11.16 -6.08 -1.68
N THR A 100 -11.99 -5.05 -1.69
CA THR A 100 -13.26 -5.04 -2.44
C THR A 100 -13.00 -5.07 -3.95
N LEU A 101 -12.00 -4.32 -4.41
CA LEU A 101 -11.54 -4.36 -5.80
C LEU A 101 -10.99 -5.74 -6.18
N THR A 102 -10.20 -6.34 -5.29
CA THR A 102 -9.64 -7.69 -5.49
C THR A 102 -10.75 -8.75 -5.63
N ASP A 103 -11.79 -8.68 -4.79
CA ASP A 103 -12.91 -9.62 -4.83
C ASP A 103 -13.69 -9.51 -6.14
N LYS A 104 -13.88 -8.29 -6.67
CA LYS A 104 -14.51 -8.05 -7.98
C LYS A 104 -13.68 -8.59 -9.14
N LEU A 105 -12.36 -8.39 -9.12
CA LEU A 105 -11.44 -8.95 -10.11
C LEU A 105 -11.46 -10.48 -10.11
N ASN A 106 -11.45 -11.10 -8.93
CA ASN A 106 -11.57 -12.56 -8.78
C ASN A 106 -12.89 -13.10 -9.34
N ALA A 107 -14.01 -12.44 -9.05
CA ALA A 107 -15.31 -12.85 -9.55
C ALA A 107 -15.37 -12.77 -11.09
N SER A 108 -14.87 -11.68 -11.67
CA SER A 108 -14.86 -11.47 -13.11
C SER A 108 -13.92 -12.46 -13.84
N LEU A 109 -12.76 -12.78 -13.27
CA LEU A 109 -11.93 -13.87 -13.77
C LEU A 109 -12.66 -15.20 -13.80
N LYS A 110 -13.29 -15.57 -12.68
CA LYS A 110 -13.98 -16.86 -12.56
C LYS A 110 -15.05 -17.02 -13.65
N ASN A 111 -15.72 -15.93 -14.01
CA ASN A 111 -16.66 -15.91 -15.12
C ASN A 111 -15.95 -16.13 -16.47
N MET A 112 -14.83 -15.45 -16.73
CA MET A 112 -14.04 -15.69 -17.95
C MET A 112 -13.50 -17.12 -18.05
N GLU A 113 -12.99 -17.69 -16.96
CA GLU A 113 -12.49 -19.07 -16.93
C GLU A 113 -13.61 -20.07 -17.23
N LYS A 114 -14.82 -19.81 -16.72
CA LYS A 114 -16.01 -20.60 -17.05
C LYS A 114 -16.33 -20.56 -18.54
N HIS A 115 -16.26 -19.38 -19.17
CA HIS A 115 -16.48 -19.24 -20.62
C HIS A 115 -15.44 -20.01 -21.44
N ILE A 116 -14.15 -19.90 -21.08
CA ILE A 116 -13.06 -20.66 -21.71
C ILE A 116 -13.26 -22.17 -21.53
N GLY A 117 -13.70 -22.61 -20.35
CA GLY A 117 -14.03 -24.00 -20.07
C GLY A 117 -15.16 -24.53 -20.95
N ASN A 118 -16.25 -23.77 -21.06
CA ASN A 118 -17.40 -24.09 -21.91
C ASN A 118 -16.99 -24.18 -23.40
N GLU A 119 -16.11 -23.29 -23.86
CA GLU A 119 -15.57 -23.33 -25.23
C GLU A 119 -14.78 -24.60 -25.51
N LYS A 120 -13.88 -24.98 -24.60
CA LYS A 120 -13.09 -26.21 -24.72
C LYS A 120 -13.98 -27.46 -24.74
N MET A 121 -15.11 -27.42 -24.02
CA MET A 121 -16.10 -28.50 -23.99
C MET A 121 -17.08 -28.47 -25.18
N ARG A 122 -16.88 -27.55 -26.14
CA ARG A 122 -17.77 -27.33 -27.30
C ARG A 122 -19.23 -27.07 -26.91
N MET A 123 -19.45 -26.47 -25.75
CA MET A 123 -20.77 -26.02 -25.32
C MET A 123 -21.15 -24.73 -26.07
N LYS A 124 -22.45 -24.49 -26.24
CA LYS A 124 -22.93 -23.23 -26.84
C LYS A 124 -22.58 -22.07 -25.92
N ILE A 125 -21.84 -21.09 -26.43
CA ILE A 125 -21.42 -19.89 -25.70
C ILE A 125 -22.25 -18.70 -26.15
N ASP A 126 -22.67 -17.87 -25.19
CA ASP A 126 -23.19 -16.55 -25.49
C ASP A 126 -22.03 -15.54 -25.58
N TYR A 127 -21.68 -15.15 -26.81
CA TYR A 127 -20.62 -14.19 -27.07
C TYR A 127 -20.92 -12.77 -26.56
N ASN A 128 -22.18 -12.44 -26.27
CA ASN A 128 -22.53 -11.16 -25.65
C ASN A 128 -22.24 -11.16 -24.15
N GLU A 129 -22.43 -12.30 -23.46
CA GLU A 129 -22.02 -12.44 -22.06
C GLU A 129 -20.51 -12.37 -21.91
N VAL A 130 -19.76 -13.06 -22.79
CA VAL A 130 -18.28 -12.99 -22.81
C VAL A 130 -17.80 -11.55 -23.02
N LEU A 131 -18.42 -10.81 -23.94
CA LEU A 131 -18.08 -9.42 -24.18
C LEU A 131 -18.33 -8.55 -22.94
N LYS A 132 -19.46 -8.77 -22.24
CA LYS A 132 -19.79 -8.03 -21.02
C LYS A 132 -18.75 -8.26 -19.92
N ASP A 133 -18.31 -9.49 -19.72
CA ASP A 133 -17.29 -9.82 -18.71
C ASP A 133 -15.91 -9.26 -19.08
N LEU A 134 -15.55 -9.28 -20.37
CA LEU A 134 -14.30 -8.65 -20.86
C LEU A 134 -14.30 -7.14 -20.65
N LEU A 135 -15.42 -6.46 -20.93
CA LEU A 135 -15.57 -5.03 -20.69
C LEU A 135 -15.50 -4.70 -19.20
N GLU A 136 -16.10 -5.52 -18.33
CA GLU A 136 -15.99 -5.33 -16.89
C GLU A 136 -14.55 -5.54 -16.40
N MET A 137 -13.81 -6.52 -16.91
CA MET A 137 -12.38 -6.69 -16.63
C MET A 137 -11.55 -5.48 -17.06
N SER A 138 -11.86 -4.89 -18.22
CA SER A 138 -11.23 -3.64 -18.67
C SER A 138 -11.47 -2.51 -17.72
N ARG A 139 -12.73 -2.30 -17.37
CA ARG A 139 -13.12 -1.23 -16.46
C ARG A 139 -12.48 -1.39 -15.09
N LEU A 140 -12.41 -2.62 -14.57
CA LEU A 140 -11.74 -2.93 -13.31
C LEU A 140 -10.21 -2.72 -13.41
N ASN A 141 -9.60 -3.03 -14.55
CA ASN A 141 -8.18 -2.77 -14.79
C ASN A 141 -7.88 -1.26 -14.77
N ASP A 142 -8.69 -0.44 -15.45
CA ASP A 142 -8.51 1.02 -15.46
C ASP A 142 -8.66 1.61 -14.06
N LEU A 143 -9.58 1.06 -13.25
CA LEU A 143 -9.78 1.47 -11.86
C LEU A 143 -8.58 1.17 -10.96
N ILE A 144 -7.74 0.18 -11.29
CA ILE A 144 -6.54 -0.14 -10.49
C ILE A 144 -5.60 1.06 -10.44
N LEU A 145 -5.35 1.74 -11.57
CA LEU A 145 -4.47 2.90 -11.61
C LEU A 145 -5.02 4.07 -10.78
N ILE A 146 -6.34 4.27 -10.82
CA ILE A 146 -7.01 5.33 -10.06
C ILE A 146 -6.92 5.05 -8.56
N GLU A 147 -7.27 3.85 -8.12
CA GLU A 147 -7.23 3.48 -6.70
C GLU A 147 -5.79 3.39 -6.17
N LEU A 148 -4.84 2.95 -7.00
CA LEU A 148 -3.41 2.98 -6.67
C LEU A 148 -2.90 4.41 -6.43
N GLY A 149 -3.34 5.36 -7.25
CA GLY A 149 -3.02 6.79 -7.05
C GLY A 149 -3.56 7.32 -5.72
N LYS A 150 -4.83 7.01 -5.39
CA LYS A 150 -5.42 7.43 -4.12
C LYS A 150 -4.69 6.86 -2.90
N GLU A 151 -4.29 5.59 -2.94
CA GLU A 151 -3.55 4.96 -1.83
C GLU A 151 -2.16 5.60 -1.67
N LEU A 152 -1.47 5.94 -2.77
CA LEU A 152 -0.21 6.68 -2.74
C LEU A 152 -0.38 8.05 -2.06
N ASP A 153 -1.35 8.86 -2.51
CA ASP A 153 -1.63 10.18 -1.93
C ASP A 153 -1.95 10.09 -0.42
N GLN A 154 -2.69 9.04 0.00
CA GLN A 154 -2.99 8.80 1.41
C GLN A 154 -1.75 8.42 2.23
N LEU A 155 -0.85 7.60 1.67
CA LEU A 155 0.39 7.21 2.33
C LEU A 155 1.34 8.41 2.48
N GLU A 156 1.49 9.22 1.43
CA GLU A 156 2.26 10.46 1.45
C GLU A 156 1.71 11.47 2.48
N SER A 157 0.38 11.60 2.56
CA SER A 157 -0.27 12.41 3.59
C SER A 157 0.01 11.91 5.01
N LYS A 158 0.04 10.58 5.22
CA LYS A 158 0.40 9.99 6.52
C LYS A 158 1.85 10.28 6.89
N VAL A 159 2.79 10.15 5.95
CA VAL A 159 4.21 10.49 6.17
C VAL A 159 4.34 11.97 6.55
N THR A 160 3.70 12.86 5.79
CA THR A 160 3.70 14.31 6.06
C THR A 160 3.17 14.61 7.46
N LYS A 161 2.07 13.96 7.89
CA LYS A 161 1.55 14.13 9.25
C LYS A 161 2.53 13.67 10.32
N ILE A 162 3.28 12.58 10.12
CA ILE A 162 4.26 12.10 11.12
C ILE A 162 5.47 13.05 11.23
N ILE A 163 5.86 13.69 10.11
CA ILE A 163 6.97 14.66 10.08
C ILE A 163 6.57 15.97 10.77
N TYR A 164 5.36 16.46 10.51
CA TYR A 164 4.92 17.79 10.93
C TYR A 164 3.96 17.81 12.16
N HIS A 165 3.58 16.66 12.71
CA HIS A 165 2.90 16.48 14.02
C HIS A 165 3.66 15.44 14.86
#